data_AF-A0A538E0X2-F1
#
_entry.id   AF-A0A538E0X2-F1
#
_cell.length_a   1.000
_cell.length_b   1.000
_cell.length_c   1.000
_cell.angle_alpha   90.00
_cell.angle_beta   90.00
_cell.angle_gamma   90.00
#
_symmetry.space_group_name_H-M   'P 1'
#
loop_
_entity.id
_entity.type
_entity.pdbx_description
1 polymer ?
#
loop_
_entity_poly.entity_id
_entity_poly.type
_entity_poly.pdbx_seq_one_letter_code
_entity_poly.pdbx_strand_id
1 'polypeptide(L)' 'MPIDHVNIPVVDLAGSKTFYAAALAPIGYSLVYESDSSLGFGMGGTA' A
#
# COMPACT_ATOMS: atom_id res chain seq x y z
N MET A 1 17.71 -13.31 -5.86
CA MET A 1 16.23 -13.23 -5.87
C MET A 1 15.85 -11.76 -5.75
N PRO A 2 14.99 -11.21 -6.61
CA PRO A 2 14.51 -9.85 -6.46
C PRO A 2 13.64 -9.71 -5.20
N ILE A 3 13.55 -8.50 -4.66
CA ILE A 3 12.62 -8.18 -3.57
C ILE A 3 11.20 -8.22 -4.14
N ASP A 4 10.34 -9.02 -3.55
CA ASP A 4 8.94 -9.17 -3.98
C ASP A 4 8.03 -8.11 -3.33
N HIS A 5 8.19 -7.86 -2.03
CA HIS A 5 7.47 -6.83 -1.29
C HIS A 5 8.20 -6.49 0.01
N VAL A 6 7.78 -5.41 0.68
CA VAL A 6 8.28 -4.99 2.00
C VAL A 6 7.09 -4.65 2.89
N ASN A 7 7.13 -5.11 4.15
CA ASN A 7 6.13 -4.77 5.17
C ASN A 7 6.72 -3.75 6.15
N ILE A 8 5.98 -2.68 6.41
CA ILE A 8 6.37 -1.61 7.33
C ILE A 8 5.33 -1.56 8.46
N PRO A 9 5.70 -1.89 9.71
CA PRO A 9 4.79 -1.75 10.85
C PRO A 9 4.41 -0.30 11.07
N VAL A 10 3.12 -0.06 11.29
CA VAL A 10 2.57 1.27 11.58
C VAL A 10 1.74 1.22 12.86
N VAL A 11 1.68 2.35 13.57
CA VAL A 11 0.92 2.47 14.83
C VAL A 11 -0.59 2.64 14.60
N ASP A 12 -0.98 3.25 13.48
CA ASP A 12 -2.37 3.49 13.10
C ASP A 12 -2.58 3.10 11.63
N LEU A 13 -3.31 2.02 11.41
CA LEU A 13 -3.58 1.50 10.06
C LEU A 13 -4.50 2.42 9.26
N ALA A 14 -5.51 3.02 9.91
CA ALA A 14 -6.49 3.88 9.24
C ALA A 14 -5.87 5.20 8.79
N GLY A 15 -5.07 5.83 9.66
CA GLY A 15 -4.27 7.01 9.30
C GLY A 15 -3.25 6.70 8.19
N SER A 16 -2.58 5.56 8.31
CA SER A 16 -1.59 5.11 7.32
C SER A 16 -2.21 4.86 5.95
N LYS A 17 -3.44 4.32 5.88
CA LYS A 17 -4.18 4.13 4.63
C LYS A 17 -4.31 5.45 3.86
N THR A 18 -4.81 6.48 4.53
CA THR A 18 -5.02 7.80 3.93
C THR A 18 -3.69 8.41 3.49
N PHE A 19 -2.65 8.30 4.32
CA PHE A 19 -1.32 8.82 4.02
C PHE A 19 -0.70 8.13 2.79
N TYR A 20 -0.61 6.81 2.80
CA TYR A 20 0.05 6.07 1.72
C TYR A 20 -0.75 6.10 0.43
N ALA A 21 -2.09 6.13 0.47
CA ALA A 21 -2.90 6.33 -0.73
C ALA A 21 -2.59 7.67 -1.41
N ALA A 22 -2.49 8.76 -0.65
CA ALA A 22 -2.15 10.07 -1.19
C ALA A 22 -0.68 10.14 -1.65
N ALA A 23 0.25 9.58 -0.87
CA ALA A 23 1.68 9.64 -1.16
C ALA A 23 2.08 8.80 -2.38
N LEU A 24 1.41 7.66 -2.59
CA LEU A 24 1.78 6.69 -3.63
C LEU A 24 0.98 6.88 -4.93
N ALA A 25 -0.15 7.60 -4.92
CA ALA A 25 -0.92 7.90 -6.12
C ALA A 25 -0.11 8.56 -7.26
N PRO A 26 0.80 9.55 -7.01
CA PRO A 26 1.57 10.19 -8.09
C PRO A 26 2.52 9.25 -8.83
N ILE A 27 2.91 8.12 -8.22
CA ILE A 27 3.78 7.11 -8.83
C ILE A 27 2.98 5.90 -9.36
N GLY A 28 1.65 6.01 -9.45
CA GLY A 28 0.77 4.99 -10.03
C GLY A 28 0.46 3.81 -9.11
N TYR A 29 0.76 3.93 -7.81
CA TYR A 29 0.44 2.91 -6.83
C TYR A 29 -0.95 3.17 -6.25
N SER A 30 -1.70 2.09 -6.05
CA SER A 30 -3.03 2.09 -5.45
C SER A 30 -3.12 1.01 -4.37
N LEU A 31 -4.16 1.09 -3.55
CA LEU A 31 -4.47 0.03 -2.60
C LEU A 31 -4.97 -1.19 -3.37
N VAL A 32 -4.24 -2.29 -3.31
CA VAL A 32 -4.55 -3.55 -4.00
C VAL A 32 -4.97 -4.65 -3.03
N TYR A 33 -4.70 -4.46 -1.74
CA TYR A 33 -5.06 -5.40 -0.69
C TYR A 33 -5.39 -4.66 0.61
N GLU A 34 -6.42 -5.12 1.31
CA GLU A 34 -6.85 -4.58 2.59
C GLU A 34 -7.36 -5.71 3.49
N SER A 35 -6.91 -5.72 4.74
CA SER A 35 -7.44 -6.55 5.82
C SER A 35 -7.40 -5.80 7.14
N ASP A 36 -7.97 -6.39 8.19
CA ASP A 36 -8.07 -5.79 9.53
C ASP A 36 -6.70 -5.39 10.13
N SER A 37 -5.61 -6.01 9.67
CA SER A 37 -4.27 -5.83 10.22
C SER A 37 -3.24 -5.32 9.22
N SER A 38 -3.57 -5.18 7.93
CA SER A 38 -2.58 -4.82 6.91
C SER A 38 -3.17 -4.18 5.66
N LEU A 39 -2.34 -3.39 4.98
CA LEU A 39 -2.64 -2.70 3.73
C LEU A 39 -1.53 -3.02 2.73
N GLY A 40 -1.91 -3.42 1.52
CA GLY A 40 -0.99 -3.67 0.42
C GLY A 40 -1.16 -2.62 -0.66
N PHE A 41 -0.09 -1.90 -0.97
CA PHE A 41 -0.03 -0.97 -2.09
C PHE A 41 0.79 -1.56 -3.23
N GLY A 42 0.28 -1.47 -4.44
CA GLY A 42 0.93 -1.97 -5.64
C GLY A 42 0.60 -1.09 -6.84
N MET A 43 1.43 -1.17 -7.87
CA MET A 43 1.11 -0.56 -9.16
C MET A 43 -0.02 -1.38 -9.78
N GLY A 44 -1.22 -0.80 -9.89
CA GLY A 44 -2.39 -1.48 -10.42
C GLY A 44 -2.09 -2.04 -11.81
N GLY A 45 -2.23 -3.35 -11.98
CA GLY A 45 -2.25 -3.98 -13.28
C GLY A 45 -3.43 -3.43 -14.08
N THR A 46 -3.16 -2.93 -15.29
CA THR A 46 -4.21 -2.63 -16.26
C THR A 46 -4.95 -3.91 -16.63
N ALA A 47 -6.21 -4.05 -16.18
CA ALA A 47 -7.31 -4.66 -16.93
C ALA A 47 -8.64 -4.35 -16.22
#